data_AF-A0A0F9KP78-F1
#
_entry.id   AF-A0A0F9KP78-F1
#
_cell.length_a   1.000
_cell.length_b   1.000
_cell.length_c   1.000
_cell.angle_alpha   90.00
_cell.angle_beta   90.00
_cell.angle_gamma   90.00
#
_symmetry.space_group_name_H-M   'P 1'
#
loop_
_entity.id
_entity.type
_entity.pdbx_description
1 polymer ?
#
loop_
_entity_poly.entity_id
_entity_poly.type
_entity_poly.pdbx_seq_one_letter_code
_entity_poly.pdbx_strand_id
1 'polypeptide(L)' 'MRLLLINPPFFRFIGLEQDYAPLSLLAVGAELKKEGHTVFIKNLEIGRNLSYQGYHNRSEKYREYLNALIPKNNHEIWEE' A
#
# COMPACT_ATOMS: atom_id res chain seq x y z
N MET A 1 10.17 -18.95 -12.41
CA MET A 1 8.70 -18.94 -12.15
C MET A 1 8.10 -17.59 -12.54
N ARG A 2 6.77 -17.50 -12.75
CA ARG A 2 6.07 -16.23 -12.97
C ARG A 2 5.56 -15.68 -11.64
N LEU A 3 5.90 -14.43 -11.32
CA LEU A 3 5.59 -13.78 -10.05
C LEU A 3 4.84 -12.48 -10.31
N LEU A 4 3.78 -12.21 -9.53
CA LEU A 4 3.07 -10.94 -9.52
C LEU A 4 3.30 -10.27 -8.16
N LEU A 5 3.98 -9.13 -8.18
CA LEU A 5 4.20 -8.29 -7.00
C LEU A 5 3.17 -7.17 -6.99
N ILE A 6 2.41 -7.04 -5.91
CA ILE A 6 1.33 -6.07 -5.78
C ILE A 6 1.72 -5.03 -4.74
N ASN A 7 1.73 -3.75 -5.12
CA ASN A 7 1.68 -2.66 -4.15
C ASN A 7 0.19 -2.41 -3.85
N PRO A 8 -0.30 -2.77 -2.65
CA PRO A 8 -1.71 -2.63 -2.32
C PRO A 8 -2.12 -1.15 -2.25
N PRO A 9 -3.41 -0.83 -2.40
CA PRO A 9 -3.92 0.55 -2.38
C PRO A 9 -4.16 1.03 -0.92
N PHE A 10 -3.14 0.91 -0.08
CA PHE A 10 -3.22 1.22 1.36
C PHE A 10 -3.56 2.69 1.61
N PHE A 11 -2.87 3.62 0.95
CA PHE A 11 -3.12 5.05 1.13
C PHE A 11 -4.53 5.40 0.70
N ARG A 12 -5.00 4.81 -0.40
CA ARG A 12 -6.37 4.99 -0.88
C ARG A 12 -7.42 4.58 0.15
N PHE A 13 -7.18 3.51 0.93
CA PHE A 13 -8.11 3.10 1.99
C PHE A 13 -8.20 4.09 3.15
N ILE A 14 -7.17 4.91 3.35
CA ILE A 14 -7.14 5.92 4.41
C ILE A 14 -7.48 7.32 3.86
N GLY A 15 -8.03 7.41 2.65
CA GLY A 15 -8.39 8.68 2.03
C GLY A 15 -7.18 9.57 1.70
N LEU A 16 -6.00 8.95 1.57
CA LEU A 16 -4.80 9.57 1.06
C LEU A 16 -4.53 9.02 -0.34
N GLU A 17 -3.88 9.78 -1.20
CA GLU A 17 -3.37 9.25 -2.46
C GLU A 17 -1.87 9.50 -2.55
N GLN A 18 -1.10 8.47 -2.91
CA GLN A 18 0.34 8.52 -3.07
C GLN A 18 0.72 8.13 -4.50
N ASP A 19 1.30 9.08 -5.25
CA ASP A 19 1.79 8.85 -6.61
C ASP A 19 3.31 8.61 -6.63
N TYR A 20 3.78 7.71 -5.75
CA TYR A 20 5.19 7.29 -5.76
C TYR A 20 5.32 5.90 -6.33
N ALA A 21 6.42 5.69 -7.05
CA ALA A 21 6.84 4.36 -7.47
C ALA A 21 7.12 3.49 -6.22
N PRO A 22 6.68 2.22 -6.18
CA PRO A 22 6.93 1.34 -5.04
C PRO A 22 8.38 0.82 -5.06
N LEU A 23 9.34 1.68 -4.69
CA LEU A 23 10.78 1.45 -4.89
C LEU A 23 11.29 0.15 -4.26
N SER A 24 10.83 -0.20 -3.06
CA SER A 24 11.19 -1.46 -2.40
C SER A 24 10.69 -2.68 -3.18
N LEU A 25 9.45 -2.62 -3.68
CA LEU A 25 8.87 -3.68 -4.50
C LEU A 25 9.58 -3.80 -5.85
N LEU A 26 10.00 -2.68 -6.44
CA LEU A 26 10.83 -2.65 -7.65
C LEU A 26 12.20 -3.29 -7.41
N ALA A 27 12.85 -3.00 -6.27
CA ALA A 27 14.14 -3.59 -5.91
C ALA A 27 14.05 -5.11 -5.73
N VAL A 28 13.03 -5.60 -5.01
CA VAL A 28 12.76 -7.05 -4.87
C VAL A 28 12.50 -7.68 -6.23
N GLY A 29 11.68 -7.05 -7.07
CA GLY A 29 11.40 -7.55 -8.41
C GLY A 29 12.63 -7.58 -9.31
N ALA A 30 13.56 -6.63 -9.16
CA ALA A 30 14.82 -6.62 -9.88
C ALA A 30 15.71 -7.81 -9.48
N GLU A 31 15.79 -8.13 -8.19
CA GLU A 31 16.60 -9.26 -7.71
C GLU A 31 16.02 -10.60 -8.18
N LEU A 32 14.70 -10.80 -8.03
CA LEU A 32 14.00 -11.98 -8.54
C LEU A 32 14.18 -12.16 -10.06
N LYS A 33 14.23 -11.05 -10.81
CA LYS A 33 14.48 -11.11 -12.25
C LYS A 33 15.90 -11.61 -12.56
N LYS A 34 16.91 -11.24 -11.75
CA LYS A 34 18.30 -11.73 -11.91
C LYS A 34 18.41 -13.24 -11.65
N GLU A 35 17.60 -13.77 -10.74
CA GLU A 35 17.52 -15.20 -10.45
C GLU A 35 16.75 -16.00 -11.53
N GLY A 36 16.31 -15.36 -12.62
CA GLY A 36 15.64 -16.02 -13.74
C GLY A 36 14.11 -16.11 -13.59
N HIS A 37 13.50 -15.37 -12.67
CA HIS A 37 12.04 -15.26 -12.59
C HIS A 37 11.47 -14.26 -13.60
N THR A 38 10.27 -14.53 -14.09
CA THR A 38 9.47 -13.55 -14.83
C THR A 38 8.64 -12.77 -13.80
N VAL A 39 8.92 -11.49 -13.64
CA VAL A 39 8.28 -10.66 -12.61
C VAL A 39 7.38 -9.62 -13.25
N PHE A 40 6.13 -9.54 -12.77
CA PHE A 40 5.18 -8.49 -13.06
C PHE A 40 4.93 -7.68 -11.80
N ILE A 41 4.81 -6.36 -11.94
CA ILE A 41 4.59 -5.47 -10.81
C ILE A 41 3.32 -4.67 -11.08
N LYS A 42 2.39 -4.68 -10.13
CA LYS A 42 1.15 -3.91 -10.18
C LYS A 42 1.09 -2.94 -9.01
N ASN A 43 1.17 -1.64 -9.33
CA ASN A 43 0.87 -0.61 -8.35
C ASN A 43 -0.64 -0.32 -8.34
N LEU A 44 -1.30 -0.54 -7.21
CA LEU A 44 -2.73 -0.25 -7.03
C LEU A 44 -3.00 1.11 -6.37
N GLU A 45 -1.97 1.83 -5.94
CA GLU A 45 -2.11 3.19 -5.36
C GLU A 45 -2.47 4.26 -6.41
N ILE A 46 -2.23 4.00 -7.70
CA ILE A 46 -2.46 4.98 -8.77
C ILE A 46 -3.96 5.13 -9.04
N GLY A 47 -4.52 6.31 -8.73
CA GLY A 47 -5.91 6.71 -8.94
C GLY A 47 -6.09 7.80 -10.02
N ARG A 48 -7.34 8.08 -10.42
CA ARG A 48 -7.67 9.06 -11.50
C ARG A 48 -7.90 10.50 -11.02
N ASN A 49 -8.05 10.73 -9.70
CA ASN A 49 -8.41 12.04 -9.12
C ASN A 49 -7.35 12.51 -8.11
N LEU A 50 -6.14 12.77 -8.62
CA LEU A 50 -4.98 13.10 -7.81
C LEU A 50 -5.10 14.51 -7.22
N SER A 51 -5.41 14.63 -5.92
CA SER A 51 -5.19 15.86 -5.16
C SER A 51 -4.19 15.60 -4.04
N TYR A 52 -3.04 16.27 -4.10
CA TYR A 52 -1.99 16.11 -3.09
C TYR A 52 -2.45 16.69 -1.75
N GLN A 53 -2.71 15.80 -0.79
CA GLN A 53 -2.98 16.13 0.60
C GLN A 53 -1.63 16.08 1.32
N GLY A 54 -1.07 17.23 1.70
CA GLY A 54 0.26 17.29 2.31
C GLY A 54 0.44 16.39 3.53
N TYR A 55 1.69 16.11 3.91
CA TYR A 55 2.07 15.17 4.98
C TYR A 55 1.34 15.35 6.32
N HIS A 56 0.86 16.55 6.62
CA HIS A 56 0.08 16.83 7.84
C HIS A 56 -1.17 15.94 7.94
N ASN A 57 -1.90 15.78 6.83
CA ASN A 57 -3.15 15.02 6.80
C ASN A 57 -2.90 13.51 6.94
N ARG A 58 -1.66 13.04 6.72
CA ARG A 58 -1.32 11.62 6.72
C ARG A 58 -1.47 11.00 8.09
N SER A 59 -0.95 11.65 9.12
CA SER A 59 -1.02 11.14 10.50
C SER A 59 -2.46 11.12 11.01
N GLU A 60 -3.25 12.14 10.68
CA GLU A 60 -4.66 12.22 11.08
C GLU A 60 -5.50 11.14 10.39
N LYS A 61 -5.35 10.99 9.06
CA LYS A 61 -6.05 9.98 8.27
C LYS A 61 -5.69 8.56 8.65
N TYR A 62 -4.42 8.30 8.98
CA TYR A 62 -4.00 7.00 9.49
C TYR A 62 -4.65 6.69 10.85
N ARG A 63 -4.71 7.69 11.75
CA ARG A 63 -5.41 7.55 13.04
C ARG A 63 -6.92 7.31 12.84
N GLU A 64 -7.56 8.02 11.92
CA GLU A 64 -8.97 7.80 11.56
C GLU A 64 -9.20 6.37 11.06
N TYR A 65 -8.31 5.87 10.19
CA TYR A 65 -8.36 4.50 9.68
C TYR A 65 -8.22 3.45 10.78
N LEU A 66 -7.24 3.61 11.68
CA LEU A 66 -7.08 2.70 12.83
C LEU A 66 -8.33 2.70 13.72
N ASN A 67 -8.91 3.87 13.99
CA ASN A 67 -10.15 3.98 14.76
C ASN A 67 -11.36 3.34 14.05
N ALA A 68 -11.35 3.28 12.72
CA ALA A 68 -12.41 2.66 11.91
C ALA A 68 -12.22 1.14 11.78
N LEU A 69 -10.98 0.65 11.77
CA LEU A 69 -10.65 -0.77 11.68
C LEU A 69 -10.69 -1.50 12.99
N ILE A 70 -10.09 -0.90 14.03
CA ILE A 70 -10.11 -1.41 15.40
C ILE A 70 -11.54 -1.16 15.88
N PRO A 71 -12.41 -2.18 15.89
CA PRO A 71 -13.71 -1.94 16.43
C PRO A 71 -13.54 -1.76 17.95
N LYS A 72 -14.52 -1.12 18.59
CA LYS A 72 -14.79 -1.32 20.03
C LYS A 72 -15.06 -2.80 20.40
N ASN A 73 -15.02 -3.72 19.44
CA ASN A 73 -15.09 -5.16 19.62
C ASN A 73 -13.68 -5.75 19.50
N ASN A 74 -13.26 -6.41 20.57
CA ASN A 74 -12.12 -7.33 20.64
C ASN A 74 -12.33 -8.54 19.69
N HIS A 75 -12.30 -8.31 18.38
CA HIS A 75 -12.35 -9.41 17.43
C HIS A 75 -10.94 -10.02 17.34
N GLU A 76 -10.83 -11.32 17.60
CA GLU A 76 -9.56 -12.07 17.77
C GLU A 76 -8.55 -11.85 16.63
N ILE A 77 -9.03 -11.59 15.41
CA ILE A 77 -8.17 -11.27 14.25
C ILE A 77 -7.29 -10.02 14.42
N TRP A 78 -7.60 -9.15 15.39
CA TRP A 78 -6.89 -7.89 15.66
C TRP A 78 -6.07 -7.90 16.96
N GLU A 79 -6.03 -9.02 17.70
CA GLU A 79 -5.09 -9.18 18.82
C GLU A 79 -3.77 -9.78 18.27
N GLU A 80 -2.73 -8.95 18.15
CA GLU A 80 -1.34 -9.38 17.87
C GLU A 80 -0.64 -9.92 19.12
#